data_AF-A0A963TT25-F1
#
_entry.id   AF-A0A963TT25-F1
#
_cell.length_a   1.000
_cell.length_b   1.000
_cell.length_c   1.000
_cell.angle_alpha   90.00
_cell.angle_beta   90.00
_cell.angle_gamma   90.00
#
_symmetry.space_group_name_H-M   'P 1'
#
loop_
_entity.id
_entity.type
_entity.pdbx_description
1 polymer ?
#
loop_
_entity_poly.entity_id
_entity_poly.type
_entity_poly.pdbx_seq_one_letter_code
_entity_poly.pdbx_strand_id
1 'polypeptide(L)'
;RLFMCHDYMAPGRDSYQWETTVAEQKAKNIHVHDGVSEADFVKMRQARDKTLAMPRLILPSIQVNIGAGAKPPPEDNGVSYLKLPMDLL
;
A
#
# COMPACT_ATOMS: atom_id res chain seq x y z
N ARG A 1 -12.69 -1.85 16.87
CA ARG A 1 -12.77 -2.42 15.49
C ARG A 1 -11.54 -1.96 14.72
N LEU A 2 -11.18 -2.66 13.64
CA LEU A 2 -10.05 -2.30 12.78
C LEU A 2 -10.59 -1.82 11.43
N PHE A 3 -10.18 -0.63 11.02
CA PHE A 3 -10.59 -0.02 9.75
C PHE A 3 -9.41 -0.02 8.78
N MET A 4 -9.59 -0.63 7.62
CA MET A 4 -8.56 -0.83 6.62
C MET A 4 -8.41 0.41 5.74
N CYS A 5 -7.17 0.75 5.41
CA CYS A 5 -6.88 1.87 4.52
C CYS A 5 -7.27 1.57 3.06
N HIS A 6 -7.17 0.30 2.64
CA HIS A 6 -7.53 -0.15 1.30
C HIS A 6 -8.28 -1.48 1.36
N ASP A 7 -9.23 -1.64 0.45
CA ASP A 7 -9.81 -2.93 0.11
C ASP A 7 -9.76 -3.15 -1.40
N TYR A 8 -9.19 -4.27 -1.83
CA TYR A 8 -8.97 -4.59 -3.24
C TYR A 8 -10.07 -5.50 -3.83
N MET A 9 -11.21 -5.65 -3.14
CA MET A 9 -12.33 -6.51 -3.54
C MET A 9 -11.87 -7.92 -3.95
N ALA A 10 -11.36 -8.66 -2.97
CA ALA A 10 -10.81 -10.00 -3.16
C ALA A 10 -11.75 -10.92 -3.97
N PRO A 11 -11.20 -11.84 -4.78
CA PRO A 11 -11.99 -12.71 -5.64
C PRO A 11 -13.15 -13.39 -4.91
N GLY A 12 -14.32 -13.42 -5.55
CA GLY A 12 -15.55 -13.99 -4.99
C GLY A 12 -16.35 -13.05 -4.09
N ARG A 13 -15.92 -11.79 -3.90
CA ARG A 13 -16.74 -10.74 -3.28
C ARG A 13 -17.37 -9.82 -4.32
N ASP A 14 -18.58 -9.38 -4.00
CA ASP A 14 -19.37 -8.38 -4.74
C ASP A 14 -19.39 -7.01 -4.04
N SER A 15 -18.83 -6.93 -2.84
CA SER A 15 -18.88 -5.76 -1.98
C SER A 15 -17.54 -5.49 -1.30
N TYR A 16 -17.24 -4.20 -1.14
CA TYR A 16 -16.07 -3.74 -0.40
C TYR A 16 -16.25 -3.96 1.11
N GLN A 17 -15.17 -4.31 1.78
CA GLN A 17 -15.12 -4.61 3.21
C GLN A 17 -13.89 -3.90 3.80
N TRP A 18 -14.13 -2.78 4.48
CA TRP A 18 -13.07 -1.96 5.08
C TRP A 18 -13.01 -2.09 6.61
N GLU A 19 -13.84 -2.93 7.21
CA GLU A 19 -13.93 -3.05 8.67
C GLU A 19 -13.85 -4.51 9.12
N THR A 20 -13.07 -4.76 10.17
CA THR A 20 -12.87 -6.09 10.76
C THR A 20 -12.62 -5.96 12.27
N THR A 21 -12.26 -7.05 12.92
CA THR A 21 -11.92 -7.12 14.35
C THR A 21 -10.57 -7.81 14.55
N VAL A 22 -9.96 -7.59 15.72
CA VAL A 22 -8.73 -8.30 16.10
C VAL A 22 -8.95 -9.82 16.10
N ALA A 23 -10.09 -10.27 16.63
CA ALA A 23 -10.43 -11.70 16.70
C ALA A 23 -10.54 -12.34 15.29
N GLU A 24 -11.21 -11.67 14.35
CA GLU A 24 -11.31 -12.17 12.97
C GLU A 24 -9.95 -12.22 12.26
N GLN A 25 -9.10 -11.19 12.44
CA GLN A 25 -7.77 -11.17 11.84
C GLN A 25 -6.90 -12.32 12.40
N LYS A 26 -6.91 -12.54 13.72
CA LYS A 26 -6.22 -13.66 14.36
C LYS A 26 -6.71 -15.02 13.87
N ALA A 27 -8.00 -15.17 13.59
CA ALA A 27 -8.56 -16.45 13.16
C ALA A 27 -8.45 -16.71 11.65
N LYS A 28 -8.51 -15.67 10.81
CA LYS A 28 -8.79 -15.81 9.37
C LYS A 28 -7.86 -15.03 8.43
N ASN A 29 -6.92 -14.22 8.93
CA ASN A 29 -6.00 -13.50 8.04
C ASN A 29 -5.14 -14.50 7.26
N ILE A 30 -5.28 -14.53 5.93
CA ILE A 30 -4.61 -15.51 5.06
C ILE A 30 -3.07 -15.48 5.09
N HIS A 31 -2.46 -14.47 5.71
CA HIS A 31 -1.00 -14.30 5.78
C HIS A 31 -0.45 -14.34 7.21
N VAL A 32 -1.18 -13.83 8.21
CA VAL A 32 -0.66 -13.59 9.57
C VAL A 32 -1.66 -13.94 10.68
N HIS A 33 -2.49 -14.97 10.45
CA HIS A 33 -3.35 -15.53 11.49
C HIS A 33 -2.52 -16.23 12.59
N ASP A 34 -3.15 -16.53 13.73
CA ASP A 34 -2.56 -17.31 14.81
C ASP A 34 -2.12 -18.69 14.27
N GLY A 35 -0.86 -19.05 14.52
CA GLY A 35 -0.23 -20.27 13.98
C GLY A 35 0.79 -20.02 12.86
N VAL A 36 0.89 -18.80 12.33
CA VAL A 36 1.99 -18.42 11.42
C VAL A 36 3.17 -17.90 12.23
N SER A 37 4.36 -18.48 12.04
CA SER A 37 5.58 -18.00 12.68
C SER A 37 6.11 -16.74 11.97
N GLU A 38 6.94 -15.95 12.67
CA GLU A 38 7.61 -14.79 12.06
C GLU A 38 8.43 -15.18 10.83
N ALA A 39 9.21 -16.28 10.93
CA ALA A 39 10.05 -16.74 9.84
C ALA A 39 9.24 -17.15 8.60
N ASP A 40 8.10 -17.83 8.80
CA ASP A 40 7.21 -18.23 7.71
C ASP A 40 6.55 -17.02 7.05
N PHE A 41 6.09 -16.06 7.86
CA PHE A 41 5.52 -14.82 7.36
C PHE A 41 6.54 -14.02 6.53
N VAL A 42 7.76 -13.83 7.06
CA VAL A 42 8.83 -13.09 6.37
C VAL A 42 9.18 -13.76 5.03
N LYS A 43 9.35 -15.08 5.03
CA LYS A 43 9.64 -15.84 3.81
C LYS A 43 8.54 -15.67 2.76
N MET A 44 7.28 -15.83 3.15
CA MET A 44 6.13 -15.65 2.27
C MET A 44 6.07 -14.22 1.72
N ARG A 45 6.20 -13.21 2.59
CA ARG A 45 6.10 -11.80 2.23
C ARG A 45 7.21 -11.38 1.27
N GLN A 46 8.46 -11.76 1.54
CA GLN A 46 9.59 -11.48 0.65
C GLN A 46 9.44 -12.15 -0.72
N ALA A 47 8.96 -13.39 -0.77
CA ALA A 47 8.70 -14.07 -2.04
C ALA A 47 7.60 -13.36 -2.84
N ARG A 48 6.53 -12.92 -2.17
CA ARG A 48 5.43 -12.16 -2.79
C ARG A 48 5.88 -10.78 -3.26
N ASP A 49 6.69 -10.05 -2.49
CA ASP A 49 7.15 -8.70 -2.84
C ASP A 49 7.91 -8.67 -4.17
N LYS A 50 8.73 -9.70 -4.42
CA LYS A 50 9.51 -9.84 -5.67
C LYS A 50 8.64 -9.97 -6.93
N THR A 51 7.36 -10.30 -6.80
CA THR A 51 6.46 -10.48 -7.96
C THR A 51 5.59 -9.26 -8.21
N LEU A 52 5.64 -8.23 -7.36
CA LEU A 52 4.75 -7.07 -7.47
C LEU A 52 5.40 -5.97 -8.30
N ALA A 53 4.59 -5.34 -9.16
CA ALA A 53 4.97 -4.13 -9.87
C ALA A 53 4.88 -2.90 -8.97
N MET A 54 5.58 -1.84 -9.36
CA MET A 54 5.47 -0.53 -8.71
C MET A 54 4.03 -0.01 -8.75
N PRO A 55 3.49 0.54 -7.64
CA PRO A 55 2.19 1.18 -7.65
C PRO A 55 2.14 2.33 -8.65
N ARG A 56 1.07 2.43 -9.44
CA ARG A 56 0.91 3.43 -10.50
C ARG A 56 1.21 4.88 -10.07
N LEU A 57 0.87 5.23 -8.83
CA LEU A 57 1.02 6.59 -8.30
C LEU A 57 2.16 6.72 -7.28
N ILE A 58 3.07 5.76 -7.16
CA ILE A 58 4.13 5.81 -6.13
C ILE A 58 4.96 7.10 -6.19
N LEU A 59 5.42 7.50 -7.37
CA LEU A 59 6.24 8.70 -7.56
C LEU A 59 5.47 10.01 -7.29
N PRO A 60 4.27 10.24 -7.87
CA PRO A 60 3.43 11.38 -7.50
C PRO A 60 3.08 11.43 -6.02
N SER A 61 2.61 10.31 -5.45
CA SER A 61 2.11 10.26 -4.08
C SER A 61 3.21 10.56 -3.07
N ILE A 62 4.41 9.99 -3.22
CA ILE A 62 5.50 10.25 -2.27
C ILE A 62 5.92 11.73 -2.28
N GLN A 63 6.04 12.34 -3.46
CA GLN A 63 6.42 13.75 -3.60
C GLN A 63 5.47 14.70 -2.89
N VAL A 64 4.17 14.40 -2.92
CA VAL A 64 3.14 15.23 -2.28
C VAL A 64 2.99 14.86 -0.79
N ASN A 65 3.00 13.58 -0.45
CA ASN A 65 2.74 13.11 0.92
C ASN A 65 3.86 13.46 1.89
N ILE A 66 5.13 13.45 1.46
CA ILE A 66 6.25 13.87 2.32
C ILE A 66 6.16 15.38 2.66
N GLY A 67 5.53 16.16 1.78
CA GLY A 67 5.19 17.57 2.00
C GLY A 67 3.86 17.77 2.74
N ALA A 68 3.37 16.76 3.48
CA ALA A 68 2.09 16.78 4.18
C ALA A 68 0.88 17.13 3.27
N GLY A 69 0.92 16.73 2.00
CA GLY A 69 -0.13 17.01 1.03
C GLY A 69 0.10 18.29 0.21
N ALA A 70 1.16 19.05 0.49
CA ALA A 70 1.51 20.23 -0.30
C ALA A 70 2.04 19.83 -1.68
N LYS A 71 1.70 20.62 -2.69
CA LYS A 71 2.33 20.53 -4.02
C LYS A 71 3.79 21.01 -3.91
N PRO A 72 4.69 20.55 -4.81
CA PRO A 72 5.99 21.18 -4.97
C PRO A 72 5.87 22.69 -5.20
N PRO A 73 6.83 23.50 -4.72
CA PRO A 73 6.86 24.92 -5.03
C PRO A 73 6.75 25.16 -6.54
N PRO A 74 6.02 26.21 -6.98
CA PRO A 74 5.97 26.56 -8.39
C PRO A 74 7.37 26.98 -8.88
N GLU A 75 7.66 26.69 -10.14
CA GLU A 75 8.83 27.22 -10.84
C GLU A 75 8.59 28.69 -11.27
N ASP A 76 9.53 29.31 -11.97
CA ASP A 76 9.50 30.74 -12.33
C ASP A 76 8.30 31.13 -13.20
N ASN A 77 7.66 30.16 -13.87
CA ASN A 77 6.44 30.35 -14.64
C ASN A 77 5.15 30.27 -13.79
N GLY A 78 5.27 30.11 -12.47
CA GLY A 78 4.15 30.01 -11.54
C GLY A 78 3.48 28.63 -11.50
N VAL A 79 4.03 27.60 -12.18
CA VAL A 79 3.45 26.25 -12.26
C VAL A 79 4.26 25.26 -11.41
N SER A 80 3.55 24.41 -10.65
CA SER A 80 4.16 23.30 -9.91
C SER A 80 4.24 22.05 -10.80
N TYR A 81 5.40 21.37 -10.78
CA TYR A 81 5.63 20.15 -11.54
C TYR A 81 5.97 18.97 -10.63
N LEU A 82 5.44 17.79 -10.95
CA LEU A 82 5.91 16.54 -10.38
C LEU A 82 7.12 16.05 -11.18
N LYS A 83 8.16 15.60 -10.48
CA LYS A 83 9.38 15.10 -11.11
C LYS A 83 9.32 13.59 -11.21
N LEU A 84 9.40 13.07 -12.43
CA LEU A 84 9.46 11.63 -12.68
C LEU A 84 10.89 11.30 -13.11
N PRO A 85 11.68 10.61 -12.27
CA PRO A 85 13.02 10.22 -12.65
C PRO A 85 12.96 9.14 -13.75
N MET A 86 13.89 9.24 -14.71
CA MET A 86 14.04 8.27 -15.79
C MET A 86 15.08 7.22 -15.38
N ASP A 87 14.75 5.94 -15.56
CA ASP A 87 15.64 4.78 -15.32
C ASP A 87 16.25 4.71 -13.91
N LEU A 88 15.55 5.29 -12.93
CA LEU A 88 15.95 5.34 -11.53
C LEU A 88 14.74 4.96 -10.69
N LEU A 89 14.56 3.65 -10.43
CA LEU A 89 13.83 2.98 -9.32
C LEU A 89 13.57 1.50 -9.64
#